data_AF-A0A1Y5KB09-F1
#
_entry.id   AF-A0A1Y5KB09-F1
#
_cell.length_a   1.000
_cell.length_b   1.000
_cell.length_c   1.000
_cell.angle_alpha   90.00
_cell.angle_beta   90.00
_cell.angle_gamma   90.00
#
_symmetry.space_group_name_H-M   'P 1'
#
loop_
_entity.id
_entity.type
_entity.pdbx_description
1 polymer ?
#
loop_
_entity_poly.entity_id
_entity_poly.type
_entity_poly.pdbx_seq_one_letter_code
_entity_poly.pdbx_strand_id
1 'polypeptide(L)'
;MVKPQNLIYTFVSYAAHYDTPWGKGVAVDGIDRTAAIAHKHGVPVTWIVNKGSVPVLKERINDWHERYGDNVILQTPFFIEDCGADKSVFKSKLEEAWAIVESAFPWAKTKVAGRGKICNEVIEILEELDFQGMWGYCWEQVWWDGITHKGIPWGSWYVDGKRYKAPHSGKGKIVACEWTARDLNLTYHSRSPVIYSTDPNDVLRAGLCTGEDIEYWKNLFADYLDNTAHNDQVFFLQQQEAHEMEYGERFAVFPASHVDACADMLELFFAHITKYPITLTTVPRAMELYHEHNEETAPAYMLTQDTLIRPGTNEYTLTMGGAGSGPWPRTLLYYDKECQLAIVEGECVPRTLRSYVGQGNMADEFEEKPPGLFVAGYEKTEERIALAFEIGYWKPMPMGLAYWDDLSGYEVLSVSKGVTAKLIGDRVAFLRLQLTGEPRKVELVLAKRRK
;
A
#
# COMPACT_ATOMS: atom_id res chain seq x y z
N MET A 1 -13.28 16.46 7.76
CA MET A 1 -12.41 17.51 7.18
C MET A 1 -11.10 16.84 6.83
N VAL A 2 -10.60 17.04 5.61
CA VAL A 2 -9.30 16.52 5.15
C VAL A 2 -8.19 17.02 6.08
N LYS A 3 -7.21 16.16 6.40
CA LYS A 3 -6.07 16.43 7.28
C LYS A 3 -4.78 16.13 6.50
N PRO A 4 -4.31 17.01 5.60
CA PRO A 4 -3.22 16.70 4.69
C PRO A 4 -1.94 16.20 5.38
N GLN A 5 -1.65 16.69 6.59
CA GLN A 5 -0.49 16.28 7.37
C GLN A 5 -0.50 14.78 7.76
N ASN A 6 -1.67 14.15 7.76
CA ASN A 6 -1.83 12.71 8.00
C ASN A 6 -1.51 11.87 6.76
N LEU A 7 -1.34 12.48 5.57
CA LEU A 7 -0.83 11.79 4.39
C LEU A 7 0.70 11.75 4.47
N ILE A 8 1.23 10.54 4.59
CA ILE A 8 2.65 10.23 4.67
C ILE A 8 3.08 9.76 3.29
N TYR A 9 3.80 10.62 2.58
CA TYR A 9 4.37 10.31 1.29
C TYR A 9 5.82 9.83 1.45
N THR A 10 6.13 8.70 0.82
CA THR A 10 7.49 8.14 0.76
C THR A 10 7.86 7.80 -0.66
N PHE A 11 9.09 8.15 -1.05
CA PHE A 11 9.64 7.78 -2.35
C PHE A 11 10.83 6.82 -2.18
N VAL A 12 10.81 5.72 -2.93
CA VAL A 12 11.80 4.64 -2.86
C VAL A 12 12.42 4.41 -4.23
N SER A 13 13.73 4.17 -4.27
CA SER A 13 14.39 3.80 -5.53
C SER A 13 15.41 2.69 -5.36
N TYR A 14 15.38 1.73 -6.28
CA TYR A 14 16.42 0.70 -6.34
C TYR A 14 17.76 1.31 -6.73
N ALA A 15 18.75 1.14 -5.86
CA ALA A 15 20.14 1.52 -6.09
C ALA A 15 21.06 0.31 -5.85
N ALA A 16 20.60 -0.87 -6.26
CA ALA A 16 21.27 -2.15 -6.07
C ALA A 16 22.27 -2.45 -7.19
N HIS A 17 23.27 -3.29 -6.88
CA HIS A 17 24.14 -3.87 -7.89
C HIS A 17 23.47 -5.11 -8.49
N TYR A 18 23.38 -5.17 -9.82
CA TYR A 18 22.85 -6.32 -10.56
C TYR A 18 23.95 -7.03 -11.36
N ASP A 19 23.81 -8.34 -11.52
CA ASP A 19 24.58 -9.14 -12.47
C ASP A 19 23.60 -10.03 -13.24
N THR A 20 22.85 -9.41 -14.13
CA THR A 20 21.74 -10.02 -14.88
C THR A 20 21.97 -9.88 -16.38
N PRO A 21 21.25 -10.65 -17.22
CA PRO A 21 21.37 -10.52 -18.68
C PRO A 21 20.97 -9.13 -19.22
N TRP A 22 20.12 -8.40 -18.50
CA TRP A 22 19.62 -7.07 -18.89
C TRP A 22 20.42 -5.92 -18.28
N GLY A 23 21.39 -6.19 -17.39
CA GLY A 23 22.25 -5.16 -16.84
C GLY A 23 23.29 -5.66 -15.85
N LYS A 24 24.45 -4.99 -15.83
CA LYS A 24 25.59 -5.38 -14.99
C LYS A 24 26.21 -4.18 -14.29
N GLY A 25 26.31 -4.25 -12.97
CA GLY A 25 26.86 -3.19 -12.13
C GLY A 25 25.78 -2.39 -11.40
N VAL A 26 26.05 -1.11 -11.18
CA VAL A 26 25.15 -0.15 -10.53
C VAL A 26 24.73 0.90 -11.57
N ALA A 27 23.42 1.17 -11.66
CA ALA A 27 22.82 2.14 -12.59
C ALA A 27 23.03 3.59 -12.11
N VAL A 28 24.29 4.04 -12.10
CA VAL A 28 24.69 5.32 -11.51
C VAL A 28 23.98 6.50 -12.19
N ASP A 29 23.80 6.47 -13.51
CA ASP A 29 23.19 7.60 -14.23
C ASP A 29 21.70 7.68 -13.90
N GLY A 30 21.03 6.54 -13.77
CA GLY A 30 19.63 6.48 -13.34
C GLY A 30 19.41 6.87 -11.88
N ILE A 31 20.36 6.55 -11.00
CA ILE A 31 20.37 6.98 -9.59
C ILE A 31 20.54 8.50 -9.52
N ASP A 32 21.55 9.06 -10.18
CA ASP A 32 21.85 10.49 -10.18
C ASP A 32 20.68 11.29 -10.80
N ARG A 33 20.04 10.76 -11.86
CA ARG A 33 18.82 11.34 -12.47
C ARG A 33 17.64 11.36 -11.49
N THR A 34 17.34 10.23 -10.86
CA THR A 34 16.26 10.11 -9.87
C THR A 34 16.46 11.06 -8.69
N ALA A 35 17.69 11.10 -8.15
CA ALA A 35 18.06 12.01 -7.06
C ALA A 35 17.85 13.47 -7.45
N ALA A 36 18.36 13.89 -8.62
CA ALA A 36 18.25 15.27 -9.09
C ALA A 36 16.80 15.74 -9.19
N ILE A 37 15.89 14.89 -9.68
CA ILE A 37 14.46 15.19 -9.78
C ILE A 37 13.83 15.29 -8.38
N ALA A 38 14.02 14.29 -7.52
CA ALA A 38 13.42 14.28 -6.18
C ALA A 38 13.91 15.46 -5.31
N HIS A 39 15.22 15.69 -5.28
CA HIS A 39 15.85 16.70 -4.44
C HIS A 39 15.50 18.14 -4.87
N LYS A 40 15.24 18.38 -6.16
CA LYS A 40 14.74 19.66 -6.67
C LYS A 40 13.44 20.09 -5.99
N HIS A 41 12.61 19.13 -5.59
CA HIS A 41 11.32 19.36 -4.93
C HIS A 41 11.36 19.12 -3.42
N GLY A 42 12.54 18.86 -2.84
CA GLY A 42 12.69 18.56 -1.42
C GLY A 42 12.08 17.21 -1.01
N VAL A 43 11.95 16.27 -1.96
CA VAL A 43 11.50 14.91 -1.68
C VAL A 43 12.72 14.05 -1.30
N PRO A 44 12.80 13.53 -0.07
CA PRO A 44 13.88 12.63 0.31
C PRO A 44 13.68 11.26 -0.33
N VAL A 45 14.78 10.64 -0.76
CA VAL A 45 14.77 9.32 -1.40
C VAL A 45 15.19 8.24 -0.40
N THR A 46 14.46 7.12 -0.39
CA THR A 46 14.92 5.88 0.24
C THR A 46 15.61 5.01 -0.80
N TRP A 47 16.90 4.77 -0.64
CA TRP A 47 17.70 3.96 -1.57
C TRP A 47 17.74 2.49 -1.14
N ILE A 48 17.28 1.59 -2.01
CA ILE A 48 17.42 0.15 -1.79
C ILE A 48 18.80 -0.28 -2.26
N VAL A 49 19.71 -0.55 -1.31
CA VAL A 49 21.10 -0.89 -1.58
C VAL A 49 21.39 -2.36 -1.31
N ASN A 50 22.48 -2.88 -1.86
CA ASN A 50 22.99 -4.20 -1.52
C ASN A 50 24.53 -4.16 -1.36
N LYS A 51 25.12 -5.27 -0.94
CA LYS A 51 26.58 -5.32 -0.69
C LYS A 51 27.45 -4.89 -1.87
N GLY A 52 26.96 -5.06 -3.11
CA GLY A 52 27.68 -4.68 -4.32
C GLY A 52 27.56 -3.20 -4.65
N SER A 53 26.45 -2.54 -4.30
CA SER A 53 26.26 -1.11 -4.61
C SER A 53 26.78 -0.16 -3.54
N VAL A 54 26.83 -0.60 -2.27
CA VAL A 54 27.33 0.23 -1.16
C VAL A 54 28.71 0.85 -1.44
N PRO A 55 29.74 0.11 -1.90
CA PRO A 55 31.06 0.71 -2.17
C PRO A 55 31.06 1.77 -3.27
N VAL A 56 30.11 1.68 -4.21
CA VAL A 56 29.99 2.60 -5.36
C VAL A 56 29.26 3.88 -4.97
N LEU A 57 28.26 3.76 -4.09
CA LEU A 57 27.32 4.84 -3.79
C LEU A 57 27.55 5.52 -2.44
N LYS A 58 28.46 5.00 -1.61
CA LYS A 58 28.69 5.47 -0.24
C LYS A 58 28.82 6.99 -0.14
N GLU A 59 29.67 7.61 -0.96
CA GLU A 59 29.91 9.05 -0.89
C GLU A 59 28.66 9.86 -1.29
N ARG A 60 27.99 9.46 -2.38
CA ARG A 60 26.76 10.12 -2.88
C ARG A 60 25.64 10.08 -1.84
N ILE A 61 25.31 8.89 -1.34
CA ILE A 61 24.19 8.71 -0.42
C ILE A 61 24.48 9.41 0.91
N ASN A 62 25.73 9.48 1.38
CA ASN A 62 26.06 10.26 2.56
C ASN A 62 25.88 11.77 2.34
N ASP A 63 26.30 12.32 1.18
CA ASP A 63 26.03 13.73 0.82
C ASP A 63 24.52 14.02 0.76
N TRP A 64 23.75 13.14 0.12
CA TRP A 64 22.30 13.31 -0.01
C TRP A 64 21.56 13.14 1.32
N HIS A 65 22.03 12.25 2.19
CA HIS A 65 21.50 12.16 3.54
C HIS A 65 21.68 13.47 4.31
N GLU A 66 22.89 14.05 4.29
CA GLU A 66 23.18 15.31 4.98
C GLU A 66 22.36 16.48 4.42
N ARG A 67 22.19 16.54 3.09
CA ARG A 67 21.56 17.68 2.42
C ARG A 67 20.04 17.60 2.30
N TYR A 68 19.52 16.40 2.09
CA TYR A 68 18.11 16.18 1.72
C TYR A 68 17.39 15.20 2.67
N GLY A 69 18.11 14.53 3.56
CA GLY A 69 17.52 13.55 4.49
C GLY A 69 17.22 12.20 3.84
N ASP A 70 17.87 11.87 2.72
CA ASP A 70 17.80 10.55 2.10
C ASP A 70 18.12 9.42 3.10
N ASN A 71 17.60 8.23 2.86
CA ASN A 71 17.86 7.07 3.72
C ASN A 71 18.17 5.81 2.91
N VAL A 72 18.55 4.72 3.57
CA VAL A 72 18.85 3.43 2.93
C VAL A 72 18.03 2.30 3.54
N ILE A 73 17.66 1.34 2.70
CA ILE A 73 17.12 0.05 3.11
C ILE A 73 17.89 -1.07 2.41
N LEU A 74 17.86 -2.26 2.98
CA LEU A 74 18.66 -3.38 2.48
C LEU A 74 17.84 -4.24 1.51
N GLN A 75 18.30 -4.35 0.27
CA GLN A 75 17.85 -5.41 -0.62
C GLN A 75 18.31 -6.77 -0.05
N THR A 76 17.36 -7.63 0.32
CA THR A 76 17.68 -8.95 0.88
C THR A 76 18.09 -9.92 -0.23
N PRO A 77 18.88 -10.98 0.03
CA PRO A 77 19.02 -12.08 -0.92
C PRO A 77 17.67 -12.78 -1.16
N PHE A 78 17.50 -13.50 -2.26
CA PHE A 78 16.37 -14.42 -2.42
C PHE A 78 16.54 -15.64 -1.50
N PHE A 79 15.51 -15.95 -0.70
CA PHE A 79 15.55 -17.08 0.21
C PHE A 79 15.76 -18.43 -0.51
N ILE A 80 15.04 -18.67 -1.60
CA ILE A 80 15.13 -19.92 -2.35
C ILE A 80 16.33 -19.87 -3.31
N GLU A 81 16.38 -18.87 -4.19
CA GLU A 81 17.33 -18.82 -5.29
C GLU A 81 18.77 -18.56 -4.83
N ASP A 82 18.97 -17.65 -3.87
CA ASP A 82 20.32 -17.30 -3.40
C ASP A 82 20.76 -18.11 -2.18
N CYS A 83 19.83 -18.69 -1.42
CA CYS A 83 20.11 -19.34 -0.14
C CYS A 83 19.66 -20.81 -0.07
N GLY A 84 19.09 -21.36 -1.15
CA GLY A 84 18.68 -22.77 -1.19
C GLY A 84 17.57 -23.13 -0.20
N ALA A 85 16.73 -22.15 0.19
CA ALA A 85 15.74 -22.28 1.26
C ALA A 85 16.32 -22.65 2.63
N ASP A 86 17.58 -22.27 2.90
CA ASP A 86 18.23 -22.47 4.19
C ASP A 86 18.21 -21.19 5.03
N LYS A 87 17.54 -21.25 6.19
CA LYS A 87 17.44 -20.13 7.14
C LYS A 87 18.79 -19.66 7.66
N SER A 88 19.71 -20.58 7.94
CA SER A 88 21.03 -20.25 8.47
C SER A 88 21.88 -19.51 7.44
N VAL A 89 21.82 -19.95 6.18
CA VAL A 89 22.51 -19.29 5.07
C VAL A 89 21.92 -17.91 4.81
N PHE A 90 20.58 -17.80 4.76
CA PHE A 90 19.90 -16.53 4.57
C PHE A 90 20.24 -15.54 5.69
N LYS A 91 20.13 -15.97 6.96
CA LYS A 91 20.49 -15.15 8.13
C LYS A 91 21.92 -14.66 8.06
N SER A 92 22.88 -15.56 7.81
CA SER A 92 24.29 -15.21 7.73
C SER A 92 24.58 -14.19 6.62
N LYS A 93 23.99 -14.36 5.44
CA LYS A 93 24.13 -13.41 4.32
C LYS A 93 23.51 -12.05 4.64
N LEU A 94 22.37 -12.05 5.33
CA LEU A 94 21.66 -10.84 5.70
C LEU A 94 22.44 -10.04 6.76
N GLU A 95 23.02 -10.71 7.75
CA GLU A 95 23.93 -10.10 8.74
C GLU A 95 25.18 -9.52 8.07
N GLU A 96 25.83 -10.26 7.16
CA GLU A 96 26.97 -9.76 6.37
C GLU A 96 26.60 -8.49 5.59
N ALA A 97 25.47 -8.53 4.88
CA ALA A 97 25.03 -7.42 4.06
C ALA A 97 24.64 -6.19 4.91
N TRP A 98 23.97 -6.39 6.05
CA TRP A 98 23.63 -5.29 6.95
C TRP A 98 24.87 -4.67 7.59
N ALA A 99 25.86 -5.46 7.99
CA ALA A 99 27.11 -4.94 8.55
C ALA A 99 27.84 -4.01 7.56
N ILE A 100 27.77 -4.30 6.26
CA ILE A 100 28.32 -3.43 5.20
C ILE A 100 27.53 -2.12 5.11
N VAL A 101 26.19 -2.19 5.16
CA VAL A 101 25.32 -0.99 5.18
C VAL A 101 25.60 -0.14 6.42
N GLU A 102 25.64 -0.72 7.61
CA GLU A 102 25.87 -0.02 8.88
C GLU A 102 27.26 0.66 8.91
N SER A 103 28.29 0.00 8.37
CA SER A 103 29.63 0.57 8.26
C SER A 103 29.71 1.74 7.28
N ALA A 104 28.94 1.70 6.19
CA ALA A 104 28.91 2.75 5.19
C ALA A 104 28.00 3.93 5.57
N PHE A 105 26.91 3.65 6.27
CA PHE A 105 25.81 4.56 6.61
C PHE A 105 25.45 4.41 8.10
N PRO A 106 26.31 4.86 9.02
CA PRO A 106 26.10 4.64 10.45
C PRO A 106 24.86 5.35 11.01
N TRP A 107 24.27 6.30 10.27
CA TRP A 107 23.02 6.98 10.58
C TRP A 107 21.77 6.14 10.25
N ALA A 108 21.89 5.06 9.47
CA ALA A 108 20.77 4.18 9.11
C ALA A 108 20.45 3.22 10.27
N LYS A 109 19.65 3.69 11.24
CA LYS A 109 19.33 2.93 12.47
C LYS A 109 18.16 1.98 12.31
N THR A 110 17.14 2.39 11.56
CA THR A 110 15.94 1.58 11.36
C THR A 110 16.15 0.59 10.23
N LYS A 111 16.24 -0.68 10.61
CA LYS A 111 16.44 -1.81 9.71
C LYS A 111 15.18 -2.10 8.92
N VAL A 112 15.21 -1.82 7.62
CA VAL A 112 14.14 -2.21 6.69
C VAL A 112 14.73 -3.07 5.60
N ALA A 113 14.03 -4.18 5.32
CA ALA A 113 14.33 -5.07 4.21
C ALA A 113 13.49 -4.68 2.98
N GLY A 114 14.06 -4.83 1.79
CA GLY A 114 13.36 -4.60 0.51
C GLY A 114 13.42 -5.82 -0.40
N ARG A 115 12.26 -6.43 -0.72
CA ARG A 115 12.14 -7.52 -1.70
C ARG A 115 10.68 -7.79 -2.08
N GLY A 116 10.44 -8.20 -3.33
CA GLY A 116 9.11 -8.63 -3.79
C GLY A 116 8.75 -10.10 -3.51
N LYS A 117 9.71 -11.02 -3.44
CA LYS A 117 9.44 -12.45 -3.12
C LYS A 117 9.56 -12.67 -1.62
N ILE A 118 8.42 -12.84 -0.95
CA ILE A 118 8.32 -12.89 0.51
C ILE A 118 7.73 -14.24 0.95
N CYS A 119 8.26 -14.80 2.03
CA CYS A 119 7.73 -16.00 2.68
C CYS A 119 7.89 -15.90 4.21
N ASN A 120 7.29 -16.83 4.95
CA ASN A 120 7.33 -16.84 6.42
C ASN A 120 8.77 -16.85 6.95
N GLU A 121 9.64 -17.68 6.36
CA GLU A 121 11.02 -17.84 6.79
C GLU A 121 11.81 -16.52 6.70
N VAL A 122 11.51 -15.69 5.70
CA VAL A 122 12.10 -14.36 5.57
C VAL A 122 11.65 -13.48 6.74
N ILE A 123 10.34 -13.40 7.02
CA ILE A 123 9.83 -12.54 8.10
C ILE A 123 10.36 -13.00 9.47
N GLU A 124 10.37 -14.30 9.75
CA GLU A 124 10.91 -14.84 11.00
C GLU A 124 12.37 -14.44 11.22
N ILE A 125 13.22 -14.52 10.17
CA ILE A 125 14.63 -14.12 10.29
C ILE A 125 14.77 -12.60 10.44
N LEU A 126 13.94 -11.82 9.74
CA LEU A 126 13.91 -10.36 9.92
C LEU A 126 13.58 -9.99 11.37
N GLU A 127 12.60 -10.67 11.99
CA GLU A 127 12.28 -10.47 13.40
C GLU A 127 13.41 -10.89 14.36
N GLU A 128 14.14 -11.96 14.04
CA GLU A 128 15.30 -12.40 14.82
C GLU A 128 16.46 -11.40 14.76
N LEU A 129 16.60 -10.70 13.64
CA LEU A 129 17.68 -9.73 13.39
C LEU A 129 17.29 -8.29 13.72
N ASP A 130 16.13 -8.09 14.38
CA ASP A 130 15.61 -6.80 14.81
C ASP A 130 15.39 -5.83 13.64
N PHE A 131 14.97 -6.36 12.48
CA PHE A 131 14.37 -5.54 11.45
C PHE A 131 13.04 -4.99 11.96
N GLN A 132 12.66 -3.81 11.48
CA GLN A 132 11.45 -3.10 11.87
C GLN A 132 10.46 -2.92 10.72
N GLY A 133 10.91 -3.14 9.47
CA GLY A 133 10.07 -3.02 8.29
C GLY A 133 10.43 -3.95 7.15
N MET A 134 9.43 -4.20 6.29
CA MET A 134 9.56 -4.96 5.05
C MET A 134 8.82 -4.25 3.93
N TRP A 135 9.57 -3.80 2.92
CA TRP A 135 9.04 -3.20 1.71
C TRP A 135 8.98 -4.21 0.56
N GLY A 136 7.97 -4.06 -0.31
CA GLY A 136 7.83 -4.84 -1.54
C GLY A 136 6.57 -5.72 -1.60
N TYR A 137 5.60 -5.48 -0.72
CA TYR A 137 4.32 -6.17 -0.80
C TYR A 137 3.44 -5.65 -1.96
N CYS A 138 2.75 -6.53 -2.67
CA CYS A 138 2.03 -6.16 -3.90
C CYS A 138 0.54 -6.50 -3.79
N TRP A 139 -0.26 -5.56 -3.31
CA TRP A 139 -1.69 -5.79 -3.09
C TRP A 139 -2.40 -6.24 -4.37
N GLU A 140 -3.27 -7.24 -4.25
CA GLU A 140 -3.97 -7.96 -5.35
C GLU A 140 -3.11 -8.63 -6.43
N GLN A 141 -1.77 -8.55 -6.38
CA GLN A 141 -0.91 -9.09 -7.43
C GLN A 141 -0.88 -10.62 -7.42
N VAL A 142 -0.94 -11.19 -8.63
CA VAL A 142 -0.83 -12.63 -8.89
C VAL A 142 0.15 -12.86 -10.05
N TRP A 143 1.09 -13.80 -9.87
CA TRP A 143 2.06 -14.30 -10.85
C TRP A 143 3.09 -13.33 -11.43
N TRP A 144 2.82 -12.02 -11.49
CA TRP A 144 3.74 -11.04 -12.07
C TRP A 144 5.09 -11.03 -11.32
N ASP A 145 6.20 -11.16 -12.06
CA ASP A 145 7.57 -11.37 -11.55
C ASP A 145 7.74 -12.56 -10.60
N GLY A 146 6.84 -13.54 -10.69
CA GLY A 146 6.79 -14.67 -9.76
C GLY A 146 6.31 -14.27 -8.36
N ILE A 147 5.65 -13.13 -8.22
CA ILE A 147 5.12 -12.60 -6.95
C ILE A 147 3.60 -12.79 -6.93
N THR A 148 3.11 -13.43 -5.85
CA THR A 148 1.68 -13.60 -5.60
C THR A 148 1.35 -13.20 -4.18
N HIS A 149 0.89 -11.97 -4.03
CA HIS A 149 0.58 -11.34 -2.75
C HIS A 149 -0.92 -11.11 -2.55
N LYS A 150 -1.78 -11.47 -3.50
CA LYS A 150 -3.24 -11.41 -3.33
C LYS A 150 -3.70 -12.01 -1.99
N GLY A 151 -4.58 -11.27 -1.30
CA GLY A 151 -5.04 -11.56 0.06
C GLY A 151 -4.47 -10.65 1.15
N ILE A 152 -3.33 -9.98 0.92
CA ILE A 152 -2.73 -9.05 1.89
C ILE A 152 -3.55 -7.77 2.07
N PRO A 153 -3.36 -7.01 3.16
CA PRO A 153 -3.74 -5.60 3.25
C PRO A 153 -2.97 -4.72 2.26
N TRP A 154 -3.50 -3.53 1.95
CA TRP A 154 -2.74 -2.45 1.29
C TRP A 154 -2.09 -1.55 2.35
N GLY A 155 -1.35 -0.51 1.92
CA GLY A 155 -0.76 0.49 2.80
C GLY A 155 0.34 -0.07 3.70
N SER A 156 0.14 0.03 5.01
CA SER A 156 1.10 -0.46 6.01
C SER A 156 0.39 -1.18 7.15
N TRP A 157 0.98 -2.30 7.60
CA TRP A 157 0.42 -3.12 8.67
C TRP A 157 1.53 -3.87 9.41
N TYR A 158 1.25 -4.30 10.64
CA TYR A 158 2.13 -5.26 11.30
C TYR A 158 1.94 -6.63 10.68
N VAL A 159 2.98 -7.20 10.07
CA VAL A 159 2.91 -8.56 9.51
C VAL A 159 3.05 -9.61 10.62
N ASP A 160 2.30 -10.70 10.49
CA ASP A 160 2.47 -11.88 11.34
C ASP A 160 3.68 -12.70 10.86
N GLY A 161 4.68 -12.89 11.73
CA GLY A 161 5.89 -13.65 11.40
C GLY A 161 5.66 -15.07 10.89
N LYS A 162 4.56 -15.71 11.30
CA LYS A 162 4.20 -17.08 10.85
C LYS A 162 3.23 -17.09 9.67
N ARG A 163 2.70 -15.92 9.31
CA ARG A 163 1.68 -15.75 8.29
C ARG A 163 1.98 -14.47 7.52
N TYR A 164 3.00 -14.50 6.65
CA TYR A 164 3.56 -13.30 6.01
C TYR A 164 2.54 -12.45 5.21
N LYS A 165 1.38 -13.02 4.86
CA LYS A 165 0.27 -12.30 4.21
C LYS A 165 -0.77 -11.70 5.17
N ALA A 166 -0.77 -12.08 6.43
CA ALA A 166 -1.78 -11.68 7.40
C ALA A 166 -1.23 -10.61 8.35
N PRO A 167 -2.09 -9.71 8.86
CA PRO A 167 -1.74 -8.89 10.00
C PRO A 167 -1.45 -9.71 11.25
N HIS A 168 -0.50 -9.24 12.04
CA HIS A 168 -0.26 -9.68 13.40
C HIS A 168 -1.48 -9.34 14.28
N SER A 169 -1.83 -10.23 15.22
CA SER A 169 -3.04 -10.09 16.06
C SER A 169 -2.93 -9.01 17.16
N GLY A 170 -1.75 -8.43 17.32
CA GLY A 170 -1.44 -7.28 18.18
C GLY A 170 -0.27 -6.49 17.60
N LYS A 171 0.59 -5.88 18.43
CA LYS A 171 1.82 -5.23 17.96
C LYS A 171 2.78 -6.25 17.33
N GLY A 172 3.06 -6.11 16.05
CA GLY A 172 4.10 -6.89 15.38
C GLY A 172 5.46 -6.23 15.50
N LYS A 173 6.52 -6.98 15.18
CA LYS A 173 7.88 -6.44 15.13
C LYS A 173 8.20 -5.79 13.79
N ILE A 174 7.62 -6.31 12.72
CA ILE A 174 7.83 -5.85 11.35
C ILE A 174 6.59 -5.13 10.86
N VAL A 175 6.76 -3.91 10.36
CA VAL A 175 5.74 -3.21 9.56
C VAL A 175 5.97 -3.56 8.09
N ALA A 176 5.01 -4.24 7.48
CA ALA A 176 4.97 -4.44 6.05
C ALA A 176 4.48 -3.15 5.36
N CYS A 177 5.04 -2.85 4.19
CA CYS A 177 4.55 -1.78 3.32
C CYS A 177 4.59 -2.18 1.84
N GLU A 178 3.71 -1.55 1.07
CA GLU A 178 3.55 -1.82 -0.36
C GLU A 178 4.82 -1.53 -1.17
N TRP A 179 4.99 -2.24 -2.28
CA TRP A 179 5.99 -1.94 -3.31
C TRP A 179 5.77 -0.53 -3.88
N THR A 180 4.52 -0.19 -4.18
CA THR A 180 4.09 1.13 -4.62
C THR A 180 2.56 1.24 -4.43
N ALA A 181 2.05 2.45 -4.26
CA ALA A 181 0.64 2.71 -4.01
C ALA A 181 -0.19 2.33 -5.23
N ARG A 182 -1.37 1.78 -4.97
CA ARG A 182 -2.33 1.30 -5.98
C ARG A 182 -3.53 2.21 -6.03
N ASP A 183 -4.12 2.35 -7.20
CA ASP A 183 -5.50 2.83 -7.30
C ASP A 183 -6.43 1.71 -6.81
N LEU A 184 -6.85 1.83 -5.56
CA LEU A 184 -7.58 0.76 -4.88
C LEU A 184 -8.91 0.46 -5.55
N ASN A 185 -9.58 1.46 -6.12
CA ASN A 185 -10.87 1.28 -6.79
C ASN A 185 -10.67 0.51 -8.10
N LEU A 186 -9.83 1.04 -9.00
CA LEU A 186 -9.64 0.44 -10.31
C LEU A 186 -8.94 -0.91 -10.20
N THR A 187 -7.98 -1.07 -9.29
CA THR A 187 -7.34 -2.36 -9.01
C THR A 187 -8.36 -3.41 -8.56
N TYR A 188 -9.22 -3.08 -7.59
CA TYR A 188 -10.21 -4.02 -7.06
C TYR A 188 -11.18 -4.51 -8.15
N HIS A 189 -11.74 -3.60 -8.94
CA HIS A 189 -12.76 -3.95 -9.93
C HIS A 189 -12.18 -4.56 -11.21
N SER A 190 -11.00 -4.10 -11.65
CA SER A 190 -10.37 -4.62 -12.88
C SER A 190 -9.53 -5.88 -12.66
N ARG A 191 -9.04 -6.11 -11.43
CA ARG A 191 -8.02 -7.11 -11.09
C ARG A 191 -6.68 -6.88 -11.81
N SER A 192 -6.36 -5.63 -12.13
CA SER A 192 -5.12 -5.22 -12.81
C SER A 192 -4.24 -4.32 -11.90
N PRO A 193 -3.71 -4.84 -10.78
CA PRO A 193 -2.96 -4.04 -9.79
C PRO A 193 -1.65 -3.44 -10.32
N VAL A 194 -1.05 -4.05 -11.35
CA VAL A 194 0.22 -3.59 -11.93
C VAL A 194 0.00 -2.27 -12.67
N ILE A 195 -0.97 -2.25 -13.59
CA ILE A 195 -1.35 -1.07 -14.38
C ILE A 195 -1.84 0.08 -13.49
N TYR A 196 -2.79 -0.22 -12.59
CA TYR A 196 -3.47 0.79 -11.80
C TYR A 196 -2.68 1.13 -10.54
N SER A 197 -1.53 1.77 -10.74
CA SER A 197 -0.56 2.04 -9.67
C SER A 197 0.19 3.37 -9.84
N THR A 198 1.13 3.63 -8.94
CA THR A 198 2.04 4.79 -9.01
C THR A 198 3.40 4.46 -9.64
N ASP A 199 3.57 3.25 -10.19
CA ASP A 199 4.77 2.87 -10.94
C ASP A 199 4.85 3.65 -12.27
N PRO A 200 5.89 4.50 -12.48
CA PRO A 200 6.04 5.31 -13.67
C PRO A 200 6.05 4.51 -14.98
N ASN A 201 6.72 3.36 -14.99
CA ASN A 201 6.85 2.54 -16.19
C ASN A 201 5.53 1.84 -16.54
N ASP A 202 4.82 1.33 -15.54
CA ASP A 202 3.54 0.65 -15.76
C ASP A 202 2.48 1.61 -16.29
N VAL A 203 2.32 2.78 -15.66
CA VAL A 203 1.30 3.74 -16.09
C VAL A 203 1.61 4.40 -17.43
N LEU A 204 2.90 4.62 -17.75
CA LEU A 204 3.32 5.11 -19.06
C LEU A 204 3.01 4.08 -20.15
N ARG A 205 3.44 2.83 -19.95
CA ARG A 205 3.23 1.75 -20.93
C ARG A 205 1.76 1.39 -21.09
N ALA A 206 0.96 1.52 -20.03
CA ALA A 206 -0.48 1.34 -20.10
C ALA A 206 -1.20 2.53 -20.78
N GLY A 207 -0.53 3.67 -20.97
CA GLY A 207 -1.13 4.88 -21.52
C GLY A 207 -2.06 5.61 -20.54
N LEU A 208 -1.87 5.42 -19.23
CA LEU A 208 -2.57 6.16 -18.17
C LEU A 208 -1.91 7.51 -17.87
N CYS A 209 -0.61 7.61 -18.10
CA CYS A 209 0.16 8.84 -17.98
C CYS A 209 1.10 8.99 -19.17
N THR A 210 1.59 10.21 -19.38
CA THR A 210 2.65 10.56 -20.32
C THR A 210 3.60 11.55 -19.67
N GLY A 211 4.75 11.83 -20.28
CA GLY A 211 5.68 12.88 -19.82
C GLY A 211 5.04 14.26 -19.63
N GLU A 212 3.89 14.52 -20.27
CA GLU A 212 3.20 15.81 -20.23
C GLU A 212 1.86 15.76 -19.47
N ASP A 213 1.33 14.56 -19.19
CA ASP A 213 0.01 14.35 -18.58
C ASP A 213 0.07 13.30 -17.48
N ILE A 214 -0.18 13.74 -16.25
CA ILE A 214 -0.21 12.93 -15.03
C ILE A 214 -1.56 13.05 -14.30
N GLU A 215 -2.65 13.42 -14.99
CA GLU A 215 -3.97 13.59 -14.35
C GLU A 215 -4.45 12.32 -13.62
N TYR A 216 -4.10 11.13 -14.14
CA TYR A 216 -4.36 9.86 -13.46
C TYR A 216 -3.74 9.82 -12.05
N TRP A 217 -2.45 10.15 -11.93
CA TRP A 217 -1.78 10.21 -10.63
C TRP A 217 -2.29 11.31 -9.72
N LYS A 218 -2.71 12.46 -10.27
CA LYS A 218 -3.34 13.51 -9.46
C LYS A 218 -4.66 13.05 -8.86
N ASN A 219 -5.49 12.34 -9.64
CA ASN A 219 -6.75 11.77 -9.15
C ASN A 219 -6.49 10.71 -8.09
N LEU A 220 -5.51 9.82 -8.31
CA LEU A 220 -5.10 8.83 -7.33
C LEU A 220 -4.59 9.46 -6.02
N PHE A 221 -3.72 10.47 -6.12
CA PHE A 221 -3.23 11.21 -4.96
C PHE A 221 -4.36 11.93 -4.21
N ALA A 222 -5.30 12.54 -4.92
CA ALA A 222 -6.46 13.19 -4.32
C ALA A 222 -7.33 12.22 -3.53
N ASP A 223 -7.57 11.00 -4.06
CA ASP A 223 -8.29 9.96 -3.34
C ASP A 223 -7.59 9.61 -2.02
N TYR A 224 -6.27 9.39 -2.00
CA TYR A 224 -5.53 9.14 -0.75
C TYR A 224 -5.57 10.34 0.21
N LEU A 225 -5.45 11.56 -0.32
CA LEU A 225 -5.53 12.79 0.47
C LEU A 225 -6.90 12.95 1.13
N ASP A 226 -7.99 12.72 0.41
CA ASP A 226 -9.35 12.81 0.95
C ASP A 226 -9.59 11.81 2.09
N ASN A 227 -8.95 10.65 2.01
CA ASN A 227 -9.04 9.62 3.05
C ASN A 227 -8.30 9.98 4.36
N THR A 228 -7.46 11.02 4.38
CA THR A 228 -6.92 11.58 5.64
C THR A 228 -8.01 12.15 6.56
N ALA A 229 -9.20 12.43 6.04
CA ALA A 229 -10.31 12.96 6.83
C ALA A 229 -10.79 11.99 7.93
N HIS A 230 -10.50 10.69 7.76
CA HIS A 230 -10.99 9.64 8.64
C HIS A 230 -9.92 8.60 9.01
N ASN A 231 -8.67 8.79 8.60
CA ASN A 231 -7.53 8.00 9.08
C ASN A 231 -6.54 8.90 9.80
N ASP A 232 -5.91 8.37 10.85
CA ASP A 232 -4.86 9.09 11.57
C ASP A 232 -3.54 9.07 10.80
N GLN A 233 -3.31 8.02 10.00
CA GLN A 233 -2.19 7.91 9.06
C GLN A 233 -2.70 7.31 7.74
N VAL A 234 -2.33 7.92 6.61
CA VAL A 234 -2.51 7.36 5.26
C VAL A 234 -1.14 7.31 4.60
N PHE A 235 -0.72 6.13 4.15
CA PHE A 235 0.59 5.95 3.52
C PHE A 235 0.44 5.95 2.01
N PHE A 236 1.19 6.83 1.34
CA PHE A 236 1.29 6.93 -0.12
C PHE A 236 2.74 6.68 -0.51
N LEU A 237 3.04 5.43 -0.86
CA LEU A 237 4.39 5.04 -1.25
C LEU A 237 4.50 5.05 -2.77
N GLN A 238 5.47 5.76 -3.33
CA GLN A 238 5.81 5.66 -4.76
C GLN A 238 7.22 5.09 -4.90
N GLN A 239 7.44 4.33 -5.97
CA GLN A 239 8.73 3.72 -6.27
C GLN A 239 9.21 4.06 -7.68
N GLN A 240 10.53 4.04 -7.90
CA GLN A 240 11.12 4.00 -9.24
C GLN A 240 12.44 3.22 -9.24
N GLU A 241 12.63 2.30 -10.18
CA GLU A 241 13.87 1.53 -10.25
C GLU A 241 14.96 2.28 -11.04
N ALA A 242 16.15 2.48 -10.47
CA ALA A 242 17.15 3.32 -11.12
C ALA A 242 17.68 2.73 -12.45
N HIS A 243 17.68 1.41 -12.60
CA HIS A 243 18.07 0.79 -13.86
C HIS A 243 17.04 0.99 -14.99
N GLU A 244 15.83 1.45 -14.65
CA GLU A 244 14.78 1.88 -15.57
C GLU A 244 14.86 3.39 -15.87
N MET A 245 15.77 4.10 -15.21
CA MET A 245 16.04 5.54 -15.38
C MET A 245 17.37 5.80 -16.12
N GLU A 246 17.97 4.76 -16.70
CA GLU A 246 19.19 4.81 -17.49
C GLU A 246 18.97 4.09 -18.83
N TYR A 247 19.64 4.57 -19.88
CA TYR A 247 19.62 3.98 -21.23
C TYR A 247 21.04 3.89 -21.83
N GLY A 248 22.05 3.76 -20.97
CA GLY A 248 23.46 3.66 -21.33
C GLY A 248 23.90 2.23 -21.66
N GLU A 249 25.22 2.02 -21.80
CA GLU A 249 25.77 0.70 -22.12
C GLU A 249 25.59 -0.33 -20.99
N ARG A 250 25.43 0.12 -19.74
CA ARG A 250 25.28 -0.77 -18.56
C ARG A 250 23.85 -1.26 -18.37
N PHE A 251 22.90 -0.36 -18.59
CA PHE A 251 21.47 -0.60 -18.44
C PHE A 251 20.73 0.08 -19.59
N ALA A 252 19.98 -0.72 -20.34
CA ALA A 252 19.14 -0.28 -21.44
C ALA A 252 17.81 -1.06 -21.41
N VAL A 253 17.21 -1.13 -20.22
CA VAL A 253 15.94 -1.87 -19.98
C VAL A 253 14.79 -1.22 -20.75
N PHE A 254 14.79 0.11 -20.82
CA PHE A 254 13.82 0.89 -21.57
C PHE A 254 14.49 1.86 -22.56
N PRO A 255 13.80 2.24 -23.65
CA PRO A 255 14.31 3.22 -24.59
C PRO A 255 14.41 4.61 -23.92
N ALA A 256 15.30 5.46 -24.42
CA ALA A 256 15.52 6.81 -23.91
C ALA A 256 14.22 7.63 -23.77
N SER A 257 13.30 7.48 -24.73
CA SER A 257 12.00 8.17 -24.69
C SER A 257 11.13 7.78 -23.49
N HIS A 258 11.23 6.54 -22.99
CA HIS A 258 10.53 6.13 -21.78
C HIS A 258 11.22 6.70 -20.54
N VAL A 259 12.55 6.66 -20.50
CA VAL A 259 13.34 7.24 -19.39
C VAL A 259 13.04 8.73 -19.23
N ASP A 260 13.02 9.48 -20.33
CA ASP A 260 12.73 10.91 -20.30
C ASP A 260 11.26 11.17 -19.93
N ALA A 261 10.30 10.39 -20.47
CA ALA A 261 8.89 10.52 -20.09
C ALA A 261 8.65 10.20 -18.59
N CYS A 262 9.25 9.14 -18.05
CA CYS A 262 9.17 8.81 -16.63
C CYS A 262 9.81 9.90 -15.76
N ALA A 263 10.93 10.48 -16.20
CA ALA A 263 11.56 11.61 -15.51
C ALA A 263 10.61 12.83 -15.45
N ASP A 264 9.99 13.19 -16.57
CA ASP A 264 9.04 14.31 -16.64
C ASP A 264 7.78 14.03 -15.81
N MET A 265 7.28 12.79 -15.82
CA MET A 265 6.16 12.36 -14.98
C MET A 265 6.46 12.54 -13.48
N LEU A 266 7.64 12.11 -13.02
CA LEU A 266 8.07 12.28 -11.63
C LEU A 266 8.25 13.75 -11.26
N GLU A 267 8.86 14.54 -12.14
CA GLU A 267 9.01 16.00 -11.97
C GLU A 267 7.65 16.68 -11.80
N LEU A 268 6.69 16.39 -12.69
CA LEU A 268 5.33 16.94 -12.62
C LEU A 268 4.60 16.50 -11.34
N PHE A 269 4.79 15.24 -10.93
CA PHE A 269 4.11 14.70 -9.76
C PHE A 269 4.67 15.27 -8.47
N PHE A 270 5.99 15.36 -8.32
CA PHE A 270 6.62 16.00 -7.16
C PHE A 270 6.26 17.48 -7.06
N ALA A 271 6.25 18.20 -8.19
CA ALA A 271 5.76 19.58 -8.23
C ALA A 271 4.27 19.70 -7.85
N HIS A 272 3.47 18.66 -8.05
CA HIS A 272 2.06 18.63 -7.65
C HIS A 272 1.89 18.37 -6.15
N ILE A 273 2.45 17.27 -5.62
CA ILE A 273 2.22 16.85 -4.23
C ILE A 273 2.81 17.83 -3.21
N THR A 274 3.90 18.52 -3.56
CA THR A 274 4.55 19.52 -2.69
C THR A 274 3.74 20.81 -2.51
N LYS A 275 2.62 20.97 -3.23
CA LYS A 275 1.66 22.06 -3.01
C LYS A 275 0.79 21.85 -1.77
N TYR A 276 0.79 20.64 -1.22
CA TYR A 276 -0.02 20.27 -0.07
C TYR A 276 0.86 20.14 1.19
N PRO A 277 0.34 20.46 2.38
CA PRO A 277 1.09 20.32 3.63
C PRO A 277 1.07 18.86 4.12
N ILE A 278 1.60 17.96 3.29
CA ILE A 278 1.73 16.53 3.56
C ILE A 278 3.06 16.21 4.25
N THR A 279 3.17 15.04 4.85
CA THR A 279 4.43 14.57 5.44
C THR A 279 5.28 13.88 4.37
N LEU A 280 6.33 14.54 3.89
CA LEU A 280 7.35 13.95 3.02
C LEU A 280 8.42 13.29 3.88
N THR A 281 8.66 11.99 3.72
CA THR A 281 9.64 11.27 4.53
C THR A 281 10.20 10.04 3.82
N THR A 282 11.16 9.38 4.45
CA THR A 282 11.75 8.12 3.99
C THR A 282 10.99 6.92 4.57
N VAL A 283 11.09 5.75 3.92
CA VAL A 283 10.43 4.52 4.41
C VAL A 283 10.87 4.14 5.82
N PRO A 284 12.18 4.13 6.19
CA PRO A 284 12.58 3.87 7.57
C PRO A 284 11.87 4.77 8.59
N ARG A 285 11.79 6.08 8.32
CA ARG A 285 11.09 6.99 9.22
C ARG A 285 9.58 6.76 9.22
N ALA A 286 8.97 6.39 8.10
CA ALA A 286 7.56 6.00 8.06
C ALA A 286 7.28 4.76 8.91
N MET A 287 8.19 3.77 8.94
CA MET A 287 8.05 2.57 9.78
C MET A 287 8.20 2.92 11.27
N GLU A 288 9.15 3.78 11.62
CA GLU A 288 9.28 4.32 12.99
C GLU A 288 7.99 5.02 13.43
N LEU A 289 7.46 5.92 12.59
CA LEU A 289 6.21 6.62 12.85
C LEU A 289 5.06 5.63 13.04
N TYR A 290 4.99 4.56 12.25
CA TYR A 290 3.98 3.53 12.43
C TYR A 290 4.12 2.84 13.80
N HIS A 291 5.34 2.48 14.21
CA HIS A 291 5.63 1.87 15.52
C HIS A 291 5.34 2.77 16.71
N GLU A 292 5.63 4.06 16.58
CA GLU A 292 5.40 5.09 17.59
C GLU A 292 3.91 5.30 17.87
N HIS A 293 3.06 5.21 16.84
CA HIS A 293 1.65 5.58 16.93
C HIS A 293 0.69 4.41 17.16
N ASN A 294 1.12 3.19 16.84
CA ASN A 294 0.22 2.04 16.77
C ASN A 294 0.65 0.90 17.70
N GLU A 295 -0.30 0.40 18.49
CA GLU A 295 -0.12 -0.80 19.33
C GLU A 295 -0.56 -2.09 18.64
N GLU A 296 -1.15 -1.98 17.45
CA GLU A 296 -1.57 -3.07 16.59
C GLU A 296 -1.78 -2.53 15.17
N THR A 297 -2.15 -3.38 14.21
CA THR A 297 -2.43 -2.88 12.86
C THR A 297 -3.56 -1.87 12.89
N ALA A 298 -3.27 -0.63 12.50
CA ALA A 298 -4.24 0.45 12.48
C ALA A 298 -5.37 0.12 11.51
N PRO A 299 -6.63 0.39 11.86
CA PRO A 299 -7.73 0.27 10.92
C PRO A 299 -7.58 1.31 9.81
N ALA A 300 -7.58 0.87 8.56
CA ALA A 300 -7.56 1.73 7.39
C ALA A 300 -8.95 1.75 6.75
N TYR A 301 -9.47 2.94 6.51
CA TYR A 301 -10.71 3.15 5.76
C TYR A 301 -10.36 3.92 4.49
N MET A 302 -10.71 3.40 3.33
CA MET A 302 -10.44 4.04 2.04
C MET A 302 -11.74 4.07 1.25
N LEU A 303 -12.43 5.21 1.28
CA LEU A 303 -13.52 5.49 0.36
C LEU A 303 -12.91 6.00 -0.94
N THR A 304 -13.02 5.20 -1.99
CA THR A 304 -12.38 5.45 -3.28
C THR A 304 -13.40 5.52 -4.40
N GLN A 305 -13.02 6.23 -5.46
CA GLN A 305 -13.86 6.46 -6.62
C GLN A 305 -13.11 6.17 -7.91
N ASP A 306 -13.84 6.10 -9.01
CA ASP A 306 -13.25 5.86 -10.31
C ASP A 306 -12.62 7.15 -10.86
N THR A 307 -11.35 7.09 -11.28
CA THR A 307 -10.60 8.23 -11.84
C THR A 307 -11.10 8.68 -13.22
N LEU A 308 -11.95 7.89 -13.87
CA LEU A 308 -12.46 8.04 -15.24
C LEU A 308 -11.39 8.04 -16.34
N ILE A 309 -10.12 7.81 -16.00
CA ILE A 309 -9.00 7.68 -16.93
C ILE A 309 -8.75 6.19 -17.18
N ARG A 310 -8.47 5.82 -18.43
CA ARG A 310 -8.41 4.41 -18.87
C ARG A 310 -7.11 4.10 -19.55
N PRO A 311 -6.58 2.88 -19.36
CA PRO A 311 -5.43 2.45 -20.10
C PRO A 311 -5.80 2.27 -21.57
N GLY A 312 -4.84 2.47 -22.46
CA GLY A 312 -4.98 2.16 -23.88
C GLY A 312 -5.03 0.65 -24.11
N THR A 313 -5.72 0.23 -25.17
CA THR A 313 -5.57 -1.14 -25.69
C THR A 313 -4.29 -1.20 -26.51
N ASN A 314 -3.23 -1.77 -25.95
CA ASN A 314 -1.91 -1.83 -26.56
C ASN A 314 -1.20 -3.17 -26.22
N GLU A 315 0.01 -3.36 -26.72
CA GLU A 315 0.77 -4.60 -26.47
C GLU A 315 0.91 -4.88 -24.97
N TYR A 316 1.28 -3.88 -24.17
CA TYR A 316 1.48 -4.05 -22.74
C TYR A 316 0.21 -4.49 -22.02
N THR A 317 -0.92 -3.81 -22.27
CA THR A 317 -2.19 -4.13 -21.62
C THR A 317 -2.76 -5.46 -22.07
N LEU A 318 -2.54 -5.86 -23.33
CA LEU A 318 -2.92 -7.18 -23.85
C LEU A 318 -2.07 -8.31 -23.26
N THR A 319 -0.77 -8.10 -23.05
CA THR A 319 0.13 -9.09 -22.41
C THR A 319 -0.34 -9.43 -20.98
N MET A 320 -0.97 -8.48 -20.29
CA MET A 320 -1.56 -8.71 -18.97
C MET A 320 -2.98 -9.31 -19.00
N GLY A 321 -3.49 -9.71 -20.17
CA GLY A 321 -4.83 -10.27 -20.32
C GLY A 321 -5.94 -9.22 -20.53
N GLY A 322 -5.56 -7.97 -20.82
CA GLY A 322 -6.47 -6.83 -20.92
C GLY A 322 -6.73 -6.18 -19.56
N ALA A 323 -7.34 -4.99 -19.58
CA ALA A 323 -7.73 -4.25 -18.39
C ALA A 323 -9.20 -3.85 -18.47
N GLY A 324 -9.96 -4.15 -17.41
CA GLY A 324 -11.35 -3.71 -17.29
C GLY A 324 -11.44 -2.17 -17.32
N SER A 325 -12.41 -1.64 -18.06
CA SER A 325 -12.50 -0.20 -18.39
C SER A 325 -13.63 0.56 -17.68
N GLY A 326 -14.28 -0.01 -16.66
CA GLY A 326 -15.29 0.69 -15.86
C GLY A 326 -16.43 1.34 -16.68
N PRO A 327 -17.08 2.42 -16.19
CA PRO A 327 -16.87 3.04 -14.88
C PRO A 327 -17.26 2.13 -13.72
N TRP A 328 -16.57 2.28 -12.61
CA TRP A 328 -16.78 1.51 -11.39
C TRP A 328 -17.48 2.34 -10.31
N PRO A 329 -18.35 1.71 -9.50
CA PRO A 329 -18.99 2.38 -8.37
C PRO A 329 -17.97 2.78 -7.31
N ARG A 330 -18.33 3.77 -6.48
CA ARG A 330 -17.52 4.07 -5.29
C ARG A 330 -17.45 2.84 -4.42
N THR A 331 -16.32 2.66 -3.75
CA THR A 331 -16.08 1.47 -2.95
C THR A 331 -15.44 1.90 -1.64
N LEU A 332 -15.99 1.44 -0.52
CA LEU A 332 -15.31 1.51 0.77
C LEU A 332 -14.45 0.26 0.90
N LEU A 333 -13.15 0.43 0.81
CA LEU A 333 -12.19 -0.58 1.20
C LEU A 333 -11.84 -0.34 2.67
N TYR A 334 -11.92 -1.39 3.48
CA TYR A 334 -11.52 -1.36 4.89
C TYR A 334 -10.55 -2.50 5.20
N TYR A 335 -9.57 -2.28 6.07
CA TYR A 335 -8.92 -3.38 6.78
C TYR A 335 -8.61 -3.01 8.22
N ASP A 336 -8.45 -4.04 9.06
CA ASP A 336 -7.82 -3.98 10.37
C ASP A 336 -6.98 -5.25 10.58
N LYS A 337 -6.52 -5.50 11.80
CA LYS A 337 -5.75 -6.70 12.13
C LYS A 337 -6.49 -8.02 11.93
N GLU A 338 -7.82 -8.00 11.81
CA GLU A 338 -8.67 -9.20 11.80
C GLU A 338 -9.27 -9.48 10.42
N CYS A 339 -9.51 -8.45 9.61
CA CYS A 339 -10.15 -8.60 8.31
C CYS A 339 -9.78 -7.52 7.29
N GLN A 340 -10.08 -7.82 6.03
CA GLN A 340 -10.13 -6.86 4.93
C GLN A 340 -11.49 -6.96 4.24
N LEU A 341 -12.13 -5.84 3.96
CA LEU A 341 -13.47 -5.72 3.40
C LEU A 341 -13.46 -4.80 2.17
N ALA A 342 -14.26 -5.13 1.17
CA ALA A 342 -14.65 -4.20 0.11
C ALA A 342 -16.17 -4.14 0.03
N ILE A 343 -16.73 -2.96 0.31
CA ILE A 343 -18.17 -2.71 0.26
C ILE A 343 -18.45 -1.74 -0.88
N VAL A 344 -19.22 -2.19 -1.86
CA VAL A 344 -19.54 -1.40 -3.05
C VAL A 344 -20.73 -0.48 -2.75
N GLU A 345 -20.71 0.73 -3.31
CA GLU A 345 -21.81 1.69 -3.17
C GLU A 345 -23.17 1.06 -3.48
N GLY A 346 -24.12 1.25 -2.56
CA GLY A 346 -25.46 0.66 -2.63
C GLY A 346 -25.59 -0.71 -1.94
N GLU A 347 -24.49 -1.37 -1.58
CA GLU A 347 -24.51 -2.64 -0.86
C GLU A 347 -24.37 -2.45 0.66
N CYS A 348 -25.14 -3.20 1.44
CA CYS A 348 -25.05 -3.18 2.90
C CYS A 348 -24.05 -4.21 3.47
N VAL A 349 -23.68 -5.21 2.67
CA VAL A 349 -22.68 -6.23 3.02
C VAL A 349 -21.46 -6.09 2.10
N PRO A 350 -20.26 -6.50 2.56
CA PRO A 350 -19.10 -6.55 1.71
C PRO A 350 -19.28 -7.54 0.57
N ARG A 351 -18.86 -7.12 -0.63
CA ARG A 351 -18.72 -8.00 -1.79
C ARG A 351 -17.50 -8.91 -1.63
N THR A 352 -16.45 -8.40 -1.00
CA THR A 352 -15.26 -9.16 -0.62
C THR A 352 -15.07 -9.05 0.89
N LEU A 353 -15.01 -10.19 1.57
CA LEU A 353 -14.65 -10.29 2.98
C LEU A 353 -13.49 -11.27 3.11
N ARG A 354 -12.40 -10.81 3.71
CA ARG A 354 -11.24 -11.64 4.04
C ARG A 354 -11.09 -11.70 5.55
N SER A 355 -11.01 -12.90 6.10
CA SER A 355 -10.80 -13.11 7.54
C SER A 355 -9.37 -13.58 7.80
N TYR A 356 -8.59 -12.74 8.46
CA TYR A 356 -7.26 -13.09 8.96
C TYR A 356 -7.32 -13.88 10.28
N VAL A 357 -8.50 -14.03 10.87
CA VAL A 357 -8.72 -14.84 12.07
C VAL A 357 -8.79 -16.32 11.69
N GLY A 358 -7.97 -17.15 12.35
CA GLY A 358 -8.06 -18.62 12.30
C GLY A 358 -7.54 -19.28 11.02
N GLN A 359 -7.26 -18.53 9.95
CA GLN A 359 -6.73 -19.06 8.70
C GLN A 359 -5.19 -18.98 8.65
N GLY A 360 -4.54 -20.03 8.11
CA GLY A 360 -3.08 -20.20 8.16
C GLY A 360 -2.39 -20.60 6.86
N ASN A 361 -3.12 -20.86 5.77
CA ASN A 361 -2.50 -21.23 4.49
C ASN A 361 -2.17 -19.98 3.67
N MET A 362 -0.89 -19.70 3.46
CA MET A 362 -0.43 -18.50 2.74
C MET A 362 -0.58 -18.59 1.22
N ALA A 363 -0.97 -19.76 0.69
CA ALA A 363 -1.38 -19.89 -0.70
C ALA A 363 -2.81 -19.36 -0.94
N ASP A 364 -3.62 -19.22 0.12
CA ASP A 364 -5.00 -18.73 0.01
C ASP A 364 -5.07 -17.18 0.02
N GLU A 365 -6.26 -16.66 -0.22
CA GLU A 365 -6.58 -15.23 -0.29
C GLU A 365 -7.40 -14.74 0.93
N PHE A 366 -7.59 -15.62 1.91
CA PHE A 366 -8.37 -15.41 3.13
C PHE A 366 -9.87 -15.12 2.93
N GLU A 367 -10.38 -15.32 1.72
CA GLU A 367 -11.76 -14.98 1.36
C GLU A 367 -12.79 -15.84 2.09
N GLU A 368 -13.88 -15.17 2.49
CA GLU A 368 -14.99 -15.73 3.23
C GLU A 368 -16.30 -15.21 2.63
N LYS A 369 -17.36 -16.02 2.70
CA LYS A 369 -18.68 -15.59 2.25
C LYS A 369 -19.33 -14.69 3.31
N PRO A 370 -19.88 -13.52 2.94
CA PRO A 370 -20.67 -12.73 3.87
C PRO A 370 -21.98 -13.46 4.22
N PRO A 371 -22.52 -13.28 5.44
CA PRO A 371 -23.83 -13.81 5.80
C PRO A 371 -24.94 -13.21 4.95
N GLY A 372 -26.07 -13.93 4.86
CA GLY A 372 -27.32 -13.34 4.43
C GLY A 372 -27.76 -12.24 5.42
N LEU A 373 -28.18 -11.10 4.86
CA LEU A 373 -28.59 -9.91 5.61
C LEU A 373 -29.99 -9.50 5.19
N PHE A 374 -30.83 -9.13 6.15
CA PHE A 374 -32.13 -8.50 5.90
C PHE A 374 -32.20 -7.13 6.57
N VAL A 375 -32.74 -6.12 5.88
CA VAL A 375 -33.04 -4.82 6.49
C VAL A 375 -34.47 -4.87 7.02
N ALA A 376 -34.61 -5.20 8.30
CA ALA A 376 -35.89 -5.39 8.98
C ALA A 376 -36.62 -4.08 9.32
N GLY A 377 -35.88 -2.96 9.34
CA GLY A 377 -36.45 -1.65 9.58
C GLY A 377 -35.62 -0.55 8.92
N TYR A 378 -36.30 0.40 8.30
CA TYR A 378 -35.70 1.58 7.70
C TYR A 378 -36.65 2.77 7.85
N GLU A 379 -36.16 3.83 8.48
CA GLU A 379 -36.85 5.12 8.61
C GLU A 379 -35.85 6.21 8.21
N LYS A 380 -36.23 7.05 7.25
CA LYS A 380 -35.47 8.24 6.87
C LYS A 380 -36.38 9.45 6.88
N THR A 381 -36.02 10.43 7.69
CA THR A 381 -36.62 11.76 7.76
C THR A 381 -35.53 12.80 7.48
N GLU A 382 -35.88 14.08 7.46
CA GLU A 382 -34.88 15.13 7.32
C GLU A 382 -33.91 15.22 8.50
N GLU A 383 -34.33 14.79 9.69
CA GLU A 383 -33.56 14.99 10.94
C GLU A 383 -32.96 13.69 11.49
N ARG A 384 -33.41 12.54 10.97
CA ARG A 384 -33.09 11.23 11.53
C ARG A 384 -33.12 10.13 10.48
N ILE A 385 -32.14 9.24 10.53
CA ILE A 385 -32.11 7.98 9.80
C ILE A 385 -32.00 6.85 10.82
N ALA A 386 -32.85 5.84 10.75
CA ALA A 386 -32.79 4.64 11.58
C ALA A 386 -32.83 3.38 10.71
N LEU A 387 -31.88 2.48 10.96
CA LEU A 387 -31.77 1.19 10.28
C LEU A 387 -31.73 0.05 11.28
N ALA A 388 -32.35 -1.06 10.94
CA ALA A 388 -32.27 -2.32 11.66
C ALA A 388 -31.91 -3.44 10.68
N PHE A 389 -30.71 -3.97 10.84
CA PHE A 389 -30.21 -5.14 10.13
C PHE A 389 -30.48 -6.40 10.95
N GLU A 390 -30.88 -7.47 10.29
CA GLU A 390 -31.00 -8.81 10.86
C GLU A 390 -30.04 -9.76 10.15
N ILE A 391 -29.20 -10.41 10.94
CA ILE A 391 -28.24 -11.42 10.51
C ILE A 391 -28.70 -12.75 11.13
N GLY A 392 -28.87 -13.77 10.28
CA GLY A 392 -29.23 -15.11 10.73
C GLY A 392 -28.06 -15.84 11.41
N TYR A 393 -28.23 -17.15 11.62
CA TYR A 393 -27.14 -18.02 12.07
C TYR A 393 -25.99 -17.99 11.07
N TRP A 394 -24.80 -17.63 11.55
CA TRP A 394 -23.58 -17.62 10.76
C TRP A 394 -22.37 -17.87 11.63
N LYS A 395 -21.33 -18.50 11.07
CA LYS A 395 -20.11 -18.82 11.84
C LYS A 395 -19.48 -17.56 12.46
N PRO A 396 -18.82 -17.68 13.62
CA PRO A 396 -18.08 -16.56 14.21
C PRO A 396 -16.99 -16.06 13.27
N MET A 397 -16.98 -14.76 12.99
CA MET A 397 -15.98 -14.11 12.14
C MET A 397 -16.08 -12.57 12.24
N PRO A 398 -14.98 -11.84 11.93
CA PRO A 398 -15.04 -10.41 11.71
C PRO A 398 -15.96 -10.07 10.52
N MET A 399 -16.74 -9.00 10.67
CA MET A 399 -17.67 -8.52 9.66
C MET A 399 -17.72 -6.99 9.65
N GLY A 400 -18.20 -6.43 8.54
CA GLY A 400 -18.62 -5.04 8.44
C GLY A 400 -19.94 -4.90 7.70
N LEU A 401 -20.69 -3.85 8.00
CA LEU A 401 -21.89 -3.44 7.26
C LEU A 401 -21.75 -1.98 6.83
N ALA A 402 -22.48 -1.58 5.81
CA ALA A 402 -22.53 -0.20 5.36
C ALA A 402 -23.97 0.29 5.18
N TYR A 403 -24.17 1.58 5.40
CA TYR A 403 -25.32 2.31 4.90
C TYR A 403 -24.84 3.48 4.04
N TRP A 404 -25.30 3.52 2.78
CA TRP A 404 -24.91 4.51 1.78
C TRP A 404 -26.02 5.54 1.58
N ASP A 405 -25.67 6.82 1.64
CA ASP A 405 -26.60 7.94 1.40
C ASP A 405 -25.84 9.27 1.25
N ASP A 406 -26.55 10.37 1.08
CA ASP A 406 -26.02 11.69 1.47
C ASP A 406 -26.19 11.88 2.99
N LEU A 407 -25.07 11.76 3.70
CA LEU A 407 -24.95 11.88 5.15
C LEU A 407 -24.42 13.25 5.57
N SER A 408 -24.47 14.24 4.68
CA SER A 408 -24.08 15.62 4.98
C SER A 408 -24.83 16.16 6.20
N GLY A 409 -24.08 16.55 7.22
CA GLY A 409 -24.64 17.10 8.46
C GLY A 409 -25.21 16.07 9.43
N TYR A 410 -25.13 14.78 9.14
CA TYR A 410 -25.49 13.72 10.10
C TYR A 410 -24.32 13.37 11.03
N GLU A 411 -24.67 12.79 12.17
CA GLU A 411 -23.75 12.14 13.11
C GLU A 411 -24.37 10.83 13.63
N VAL A 412 -23.52 9.93 14.12
CA VAL A 412 -23.99 8.68 14.76
C VAL A 412 -24.59 9.04 16.12
N LEU A 413 -25.91 8.85 16.26
CA LEU A 413 -26.61 9.05 17.52
C LEU A 413 -26.53 7.79 18.40
N SER A 414 -26.74 6.61 17.82
CA SER A 414 -26.64 5.34 18.54
C SER A 414 -26.37 4.17 17.61
N VAL A 415 -25.70 3.15 18.14
CA VAL A 415 -25.50 1.86 17.47
C VAL A 415 -25.66 0.71 18.48
N SER A 416 -26.06 -0.47 18.04
CA SER A 416 -26.14 -1.66 18.90
C SER A 416 -24.83 -1.95 19.65
N LYS A 417 -24.96 -2.51 20.87
CA LYS A 417 -23.82 -2.91 21.70
C LYS A 417 -22.89 -3.87 20.96
N GLY A 418 -21.58 -3.65 21.10
CA GLY A 418 -20.55 -4.48 20.47
C GLY A 418 -20.45 -4.28 18.95
N VAL A 419 -20.89 -3.11 18.47
CA VAL A 419 -20.70 -2.62 17.09
C VAL A 419 -20.06 -1.24 17.19
N THR A 420 -19.04 -0.99 16.38
CA THR A 420 -18.46 0.33 16.23
C THR A 420 -19.01 0.95 14.95
N ALA A 421 -19.49 2.20 15.02
CA ALA A 421 -19.98 2.92 13.86
C ALA A 421 -19.07 4.12 13.54
N LYS A 422 -18.78 4.34 12.26
CA LYS A 422 -17.97 5.46 11.78
C LYS A 422 -18.57 6.02 10.50
N LEU A 423 -18.72 7.34 10.43
CA LEU A 423 -19.05 8.04 9.19
C LEU A 423 -17.76 8.24 8.39
N ILE A 424 -17.75 7.77 7.14
CA ILE A 424 -16.65 7.94 6.21
C ILE A 424 -17.09 8.96 5.15
N GLY A 425 -16.48 10.15 5.22
CA GLY A 425 -16.93 11.31 4.46
C GLY A 425 -18.37 11.69 4.80
N ASP A 426 -19.12 12.09 3.77
CA ASP A 426 -20.55 12.37 3.79
C ASP A 426 -21.36 11.28 3.08
N ARG A 427 -20.78 10.08 2.88
CA ARG A 427 -21.38 9.05 2.01
C ARG A 427 -21.77 7.76 2.68
N VAL A 428 -21.01 7.31 3.66
CA VAL A 428 -21.22 5.98 4.23
C VAL A 428 -21.11 5.96 5.74
N ALA A 429 -22.08 5.32 6.39
CA ALA A 429 -21.98 4.89 7.77
C ALA A 429 -21.50 3.44 7.79
N PHE A 430 -20.25 3.24 8.17
CA PHE A 430 -19.63 1.93 8.29
C PHE A 430 -19.80 1.37 9.71
N LEU A 431 -20.18 0.11 9.82
CA LEU A 431 -20.44 -0.61 11.06
C LEU A 431 -19.46 -1.79 11.15
N ARG A 432 -18.54 -1.77 12.11
CA ARG A 432 -17.62 -2.88 12.38
C ARG A 432 -18.13 -3.73 13.53
N LEU A 433 -18.20 -5.04 13.34
CA LEU A 433 -18.74 -5.99 14.32
C LEU A 433 -18.13 -7.39 14.23
N GLN A 434 -18.28 -8.15 15.31
CA GLN A 434 -17.95 -9.57 15.36
C GLN A 434 -19.22 -10.42 15.34
N LEU A 435 -19.26 -11.43 14.46
CA LEU A 435 -20.30 -12.45 14.48
C LEU A 435 -19.97 -13.48 15.55
N THR A 436 -21.00 -13.99 16.23
CA THR A 436 -20.83 -14.87 17.40
C THR A 436 -21.29 -16.30 17.16
N GLY A 437 -21.93 -16.61 16.02
CA GLY A 437 -22.66 -17.87 15.80
C GLY A 437 -24.17 -17.69 15.79
N GLU A 438 -24.66 -16.80 16.65
CA GLU A 438 -26.08 -16.60 16.93
C GLU A 438 -26.71 -15.49 16.07
N PRO A 439 -28.03 -15.55 15.79
CA PRO A 439 -28.74 -14.48 15.13
C PRO A 439 -28.59 -13.16 15.87
N ARG A 440 -28.44 -12.07 15.12
CA ARG A 440 -28.18 -10.75 15.68
C ARG A 440 -28.97 -9.68 14.94
N LYS A 441 -29.63 -8.83 15.71
CA LYS A 441 -30.17 -7.56 15.23
C LYS A 441 -29.15 -6.45 15.48
N VAL A 442 -28.83 -5.68 14.45
CA VAL A 442 -27.91 -4.53 14.50
C VAL A 442 -28.68 -3.28 14.11
N GLU A 443 -28.76 -2.34 15.03
CA GLU A 443 -29.48 -1.08 14.88
C GLU A 443 -28.48 0.08 14.77
N LEU A 444 -28.74 0.98 13.84
CA LEU A 444 -28.00 2.23 13.64
C LEU A 444 -29.01 3.38 13.62
N VAL A 445 -28.72 4.45 14.37
CA VAL A 445 -29.46 5.70 14.31
C VAL A 445 -28.47 6.84 14.03
N LEU A 446 -28.75 7.58 12.97
CA LEU A 446 -28.09 8.83 12.64
C LEU A 446 -29.05 10.00 12.90
N ALA A 447 -28.52 11.12 13.35
CA ALA A 447 -29.29 12.36 13.51
C ALA A 447 -28.53 13.53 12.90
N LYS A 448 -29.26 14.56 12.44
CA LYS A 448 -28.62 15.81 12.03
C LYS A 448 -27.97 16.49 13.23
N ARG A 449 -26.77 17.03 13.02
CA ARG A 449 -26.08 17.88 13.99
C ARG A 449 -26.94 19.09 14.28
N ARG A 450 -27.31 19.29 15.55
CA ARG A 450 -27.93 20.54 15.99
C ARG A 450 -26.90 21.65 15.83
N LYS A 451 -27.23 22.66 15.02
CA LYS A 451 -26.40 23.85 14.84
C LYS A 451 -26.30 24.66 16.12
#